data_AF-A4V7X2-F1
#
_entry.id   AF-A4V7X2-F1
#
_cell.length_a   1.000
_cell.length_b   1.000
_cell.length_c   1.000
_cell.angle_alpha   90.00
_cell.angle_beta   90.00
_cell.angle_gamma   90.00
#
_symmetry.space_group_name_H-M   'P 1'
#
loop_
_entity.id
_entity.type
_entity.pdbx_description
1 polymer ?
#
loop_
_entity_poly.entity_id
_entity_poly.type
_entity_poly.pdbx_seq_one_letter_code
_entity_poly.pdbx_strand_id
1 'polypeptide(L)'
;MKTTNEAQSTGLAFMLAAAAGIAKSIGDRQKSAALNEFLMSAIRLKMGFNPDDANRLNALSMCTCVGVFRPFDEHFYAQSCISGGTFARMWEKVQGLKPFKAVLAGQHGEIQSNIRVATGVAVLLNGKDDDEMMPRSDDLQVWWVTSVDWNSDCINLSRYRMRPDARYPFSRNDAPARRLKLSRGDWEAHMADVAIAKDASSQAA
;
A
#
# COMPACT_ATOMS: atom_id res chain seq x y z
N MET A 1 -34.12 -8.16 -18.46
CA MET A 1 -32.70 -8.45 -18.15
C MET A 1 -31.86 -7.35 -18.78
N LYS A 2 -31.45 -6.33 -18.03
CA LYS A 2 -30.55 -5.28 -18.56
C LYS A 2 -29.14 -5.85 -18.52
N THR A 3 -28.61 -6.27 -19.66
CA THR A 3 -27.17 -6.50 -19.83
C THR A 3 -26.52 -5.12 -19.94
N THR A 4 -26.27 -4.48 -18.80
CA THR A 4 -25.27 -3.42 -18.76
C THR A 4 -23.95 -4.07 -19.14
N ASN A 5 -23.50 -3.76 -20.35
CA ASN A 5 -22.19 -4.13 -20.85
C ASN A 5 -21.19 -3.34 -19.98
N GLU A 6 -20.87 -3.85 -18.80
CA GLU A 6 -19.90 -3.23 -17.92
C GLU A 6 -18.57 -3.22 -18.68
N ALA A 7 -18.16 -2.02 -19.07
CA ALA A 7 -16.94 -1.82 -19.83
C ALA A 7 -15.78 -2.40 -19.01
N GLN A 8 -15.20 -3.47 -19.53
CA GLN A 8 -14.02 -4.10 -18.97
C GLN A 8 -12.93 -3.06 -18.74
N SER A 9 -12.36 -3.02 -17.53
CA SER A 9 -11.32 -2.03 -17.24
C SER A 9 -10.05 -2.26 -18.06
N THR A 10 -9.28 -1.20 -18.26
CA THR A 10 -8.01 -1.25 -19.00
C THR A 10 -7.00 -2.18 -18.34
N GLY A 11 -6.94 -2.21 -17.00
CA GLY A 11 -6.11 -3.12 -16.22
C GLY A 11 -6.52 -4.58 -16.41
N LEU A 12 -7.82 -4.90 -16.38
CA LEU A 12 -8.28 -6.27 -16.66
C LEU A 12 -8.01 -6.66 -18.12
N ALA A 13 -8.25 -5.76 -19.08
CA ALA A 13 -7.92 -5.99 -20.49
C ALA A 13 -6.45 -6.30 -20.73
N PHE A 14 -5.56 -5.53 -20.12
CA PHE A 14 -4.13 -5.81 -20.15
C PHE A 14 -3.82 -7.19 -19.57
N MET A 15 -4.33 -7.53 -18.38
CA MET A 15 -4.05 -8.82 -17.73
C MET A 15 -4.55 -10.01 -18.55
N LEU A 16 -5.75 -9.91 -19.14
CA LEU A 16 -6.31 -10.97 -19.98
C LEU A 16 -5.53 -11.13 -21.29
N ALA A 17 -5.13 -10.03 -21.91
CA ALA A 17 -4.29 -10.07 -23.11
C ALA A 17 -2.91 -10.66 -22.81
N ALA A 18 -2.28 -10.25 -21.71
CA ALA A 18 -1.00 -10.77 -21.28
C ALA A 18 -1.07 -12.27 -20.96
N ALA A 19 -2.11 -12.70 -20.24
CA ALA A 19 -2.34 -14.12 -19.94
C ALA A 19 -2.54 -14.96 -21.21
N ALA A 20 -3.28 -14.45 -22.19
CA ALA A 20 -3.50 -15.13 -23.47
C ALA A 20 -2.24 -15.16 -24.35
N GLY A 21 -1.35 -14.17 -24.21
CA GLY A 21 -0.08 -14.09 -24.93
C GLY A 21 1.02 -15.00 -24.39
N ILE A 22 0.89 -15.55 -23.17
CA ILE A 22 1.87 -16.51 -22.63
C ILE A 22 1.78 -17.83 -23.40
N ALA A 23 2.91 -18.25 -23.99
CA ALA A 23 2.99 -19.50 -24.72
C ALA A 23 2.68 -20.72 -23.82
N LYS A 24 1.90 -21.67 -24.35
CA LYS A 24 1.48 -22.88 -23.61
C LYS A 24 2.64 -23.79 -23.20
N SER A 25 3.80 -23.67 -23.85
CA SER A 25 5.01 -24.45 -23.57
C SER A 25 5.80 -23.94 -22.36
N ILE A 26 5.46 -22.77 -21.82
CA ILE A 26 6.11 -22.19 -20.65
C ILE A 26 5.59 -22.88 -19.39
N GLY A 27 6.50 -23.31 -18.52
CA GLY A 27 6.16 -23.97 -17.26
C GLY A 27 5.50 -23.03 -16.24
N ASP A 28 4.78 -23.60 -15.28
CA ASP A 28 4.00 -22.86 -14.28
C ASP A 28 4.82 -21.83 -13.49
N ARG A 29 6.10 -22.13 -13.23
CA ARG A 29 7.01 -21.22 -12.51
C ARG A 29 7.21 -19.92 -13.29
N GLN A 30 7.54 -20.02 -14.58
CA GLN A 30 7.74 -18.84 -15.43
C GLN A 30 6.41 -18.14 -15.72
N LYS A 31 5.33 -18.91 -15.91
CA LYS A 31 4.00 -18.35 -16.14
C LYS A 31 3.50 -17.53 -14.96
N SER A 32 3.61 -18.06 -13.74
CA SER A 32 3.25 -17.33 -12.52
C SER A 32 4.13 -16.09 -12.32
N ALA A 33 5.45 -16.20 -12.53
CA ALA A 33 6.35 -15.04 -12.46
C ALA A 33 5.93 -13.93 -13.44
N ALA A 34 5.65 -14.28 -14.70
CA ALA A 34 5.20 -13.34 -15.71
C ALA A 34 3.86 -12.66 -15.31
N LEU A 35 2.88 -13.41 -14.82
CA LEU A 35 1.61 -12.85 -14.36
C LEU A 35 1.79 -11.90 -13.17
N ASN A 36 2.68 -12.21 -12.23
CA ASN A 36 3.03 -11.31 -11.13
C ASN A 36 3.65 -10.00 -11.66
N GLU A 37 4.60 -10.09 -12.58
CA GLU A 37 5.24 -8.92 -13.20
C GLU A 37 4.26 -8.05 -13.99
N PHE A 38 3.36 -8.67 -14.73
CA PHE A 38 2.32 -7.96 -15.49
C PHE A 38 1.37 -7.22 -14.55
N LEU A 39 0.88 -7.86 -13.49
CA LEU A 39 0.00 -7.17 -12.53
C LEU A 39 0.72 -6.02 -11.82
N MET A 40 1.97 -6.22 -11.40
CA MET A 40 2.80 -5.14 -10.85
C MET A 40 2.96 -3.97 -11.83
N SER A 41 3.18 -4.28 -13.11
CA SER A 41 3.30 -3.26 -14.16
C SER A 41 2.00 -2.50 -14.36
N ALA A 42 0.86 -3.20 -14.43
CA ALA A 42 -0.45 -2.58 -14.55
C ALA A 42 -0.75 -1.62 -13.37
N ILE A 43 -0.38 -2.01 -12.15
CA ILE A 43 -0.52 -1.18 -10.95
C ILE A 43 0.40 0.04 -11.02
N ARG A 44 1.69 -0.14 -11.33
CA ARG A 44 2.67 0.96 -11.42
C ARG A 44 2.33 1.96 -12.52
N LEU A 45 1.78 1.48 -13.64
CA LEU A 45 1.29 2.29 -14.75
C LEU A 45 -0.11 2.88 -14.51
N LYS A 46 -0.68 2.68 -13.31
CA LYS A 46 -1.99 3.22 -12.90
C LYS A 46 -3.12 2.83 -13.86
N MET A 47 -3.05 1.65 -14.46
CA MET A 47 -4.15 1.15 -15.29
C MET A 47 -5.45 1.05 -14.46
N GLY A 48 -6.58 1.32 -15.10
CA GLY A 48 -7.89 1.33 -14.44
C GLY A 48 -8.33 -0.08 -14.05
N PHE A 49 -8.83 -0.26 -12.84
CA PHE A 49 -9.46 -1.48 -12.34
C PHE A 49 -10.85 -1.12 -11.79
N ASN A 50 -11.89 -1.80 -12.28
CA ASN A 50 -13.22 -1.72 -11.72
C ASN A 50 -13.38 -2.84 -10.67
N PRO A 51 -13.92 -2.58 -9.47
CA PRO A 51 -14.30 -3.64 -8.55
C PRO A 51 -15.07 -4.83 -9.14
N ASP A 52 -15.90 -4.61 -10.16
CA ASP A 52 -16.71 -5.68 -10.76
C ASP A 52 -15.87 -6.63 -11.64
N ASP A 53 -14.64 -6.21 -12.01
CA ASP A 53 -13.66 -7.03 -12.73
C ASP A 53 -12.95 -8.07 -11.85
N ALA A 54 -13.14 -8.00 -10.53
CA ALA A 54 -12.40 -8.79 -9.56
C ALA A 54 -12.49 -10.29 -9.79
N ASN A 55 -13.69 -10.80 -10.11
CA ASN A 55 -13.91 -12.22 -10.37
C ASN A 55 -13.13 -12.70 -11.60
N ARG A 56 -13.08 -11.88 -12.65
CA ARG A 56 -12.34 -12.20 -13.88
C ARG A 56 -10.83 -12.14 -13.67
N LEU A 57 -10.36 -11.18 -12.87
CA LEU A 57 -8.95 -11.15 -12.48
C LEU A 57 -8.60 -12.36 -11.59
N ASN A 58 -9.45 -12.71 -10.63
CA ASN A 58 -9.24 -13.85 -9.75
C ASN A 58 -9.20 -15.18 -10.51
N ALA A 59 -9.94 -15.30 -11.62
CA ALA A 59 -9.91 -16.47 -12.48
C ALA A 59 -8.54 -16.73 -13.13
N LEU A 60 -7.64 -15.73 -13.17
CA LEU A 60 -6.26 -15.91 -13.60
C LEU A 60 -5.35 -16.53 -12.52
N SER A 61 -5.85 -16.68 -11.29
CA SER A 61 -5.06 -17.22 -10.18
C SER A 61 -4.49 -18.60 -10.51
N MET A 62 -3.28 -18.83 -10.04
CA MET A 62 -2.59 -20.10 -10.16
C MET A 62 -2.00 -20.50 -8.81
N CYS A 63 -2.16 -21.76 -8.43
CA CYS A 63 -1.58 -22.30 -7.21
C CYS A 63 -1.09 -23.73 -7.49
N THR A 64 0.13 -23.85 -7.99
CA THR A 64 0.79 -25.13 -8.27
C THR A 64 1.98 -25.32 -7.35
N CYS A 65 2.61 -26.50 -7.37
CA CYS A 65 3.77 -26.79 -6.53
C CYS A 65 5.01 -25.93 -6.84
N VAL A 66 5.07 -25.31 -8.03
CA VAL A 66 6.23 -24.54 -8.50
C VAL A 66 5.89 -23.11 -8.92
N GLY A 67 4.61 -22.71 -8.86
CA GLY A 67 4.15 -21.41 -9.30
C GLY A 67 2.89 -20.95 -8.57
N VAL A 68 2.93 -19.74 -8.02
CA VAL A 68 1.80 -19.12 -7.34
C VAL A 68 1.59 -17.72 -7.91
N PHE A 69 0.36 -17.48 -8.38
CA PHE A 69 -0.12 -16.16 -8.72
C PHE A 69 -1.48 -15.99 -8.06
N ARG A 70 -1.56 -15.05 -7.12
CA ARG A 70 -2.76 -14.69 -6.39
C ARG A 70 -2.93 -13.18 -6.54
N PRO A 71 -3.78 -12.71 -7.45
CA PRO A 71 -3.88 -11.29 -7.79
C PRO A 71 -4.32 -10.44 -6.60
N PHE A 72 -4.91 -11.04 -5.57
CA PHE A 72 -5.34 -10.36 -4.35
C PHE A 72 -4.38 -10.55 -3.16
N ASP A 73 -3.15 -11.02 -3.38
CA ASP A 73 -2.13 -11.00 -2.32
C ASP A 73 -1.81 -9.56 -1.88
N GLU A 74 -1.49 -9.39 -0.59
CA GLU A 74 -1.30 -8.09 0.06
C GLU A 74 -0.19 -7.24 -0.59
N HIS A 75 0.82 -7.86 -1.20
CA HIS A 75 1.92 -7.14 -1.84
C HIS A 75 1.46 -6.29 -3.03
N PHE A 76 0.44 -6.72 -3.79
CA PHE A 76 -0.16 -5.91 -4.86
C PHE A 76 -0.94 -4.74 -4.30
N TYR A 77 -1.69 -4.96 -3.21
CA TYR A 77 -2.37 -3.89 -2.48
C TYR A 77 -1.36 -2.84 -1.99
N ALA A 78 -0.27 -3.27 -1.36
CA ALA A 78 0.78 -2.38 -0.87
C ALA A 78 1.42 -1.55 -1.99
N GLN A 79 1.76 -2.19 -3.12
CA GLN A 79 2.26 -1.48 -4.28
C GLN A 79 1.25 -0.45 -4.80
N SER A 80 -0.04 -0.79 -4.84
CA SER A 80 -1.09 0.12 -5.32
C SER A 80 -1.35 1.30 -4.37
N CYS A 81 -1.11 1.14 -3.06
CA CYS A 81 -1.15 2.26 -2.12
C CYS A 81 -0.05 3.28 -2.38
N ILE A 82 1.15 2.80 -2.76
CA ILE A 82 2.30 3.64 -3.10
C ILE A 82 2.14 4.27 -4.49
N SER A 83 1.81 3.47 -5.50
CA SER A 83 1.68 3.93 -6.89
C SER A 83 0.41 4.74 -7.14
N GLY A 84 -0.63 4.55 -6.32
CA GLY A 84 -1.97 5.11 -6.53
C GLY A 84 -2.77 4.33 -7.59
N GLY A 85 -3.77 4.99 -8.17
CA GLY A 85 -4.69 4.38 -9.12
C GLY A 85 -5.91 3.72 -8.45
N THR A 86 -6.51 2.76 -9.14
CA THR A 86 -7.82 2.19 -8.77
C THR A 86 -7.76 0.76 -8.26
N PHE A 87 -6.61 0.07 -8.39
CA PHE A 87 -6.45 -1.31 -7.95
C PHE A 87 -6.72 -1.49 -6.44
N ALA A 88 -6.19 -0.59 -5.60
CA ALA A 88 -6.42 -0.64 -4.14
C ALA A 88 -7.91 -0.62 -3.78
N ARG A 89 -8.72 0.18 -4.50
CA ARG A 89 -10.18 0.28 -4.29
C ARG A 89 -10.89 -1.01 -4.65
N MET A 90 -10.51 -1.64 -5.77
CA MET A 90 -11.02 -2.94 -6.14
C MET A 90 -10.66 -3.97 -5.07
N TRP A 91 -9.39 -4.02 -4.66
CA TRP A 91 -8.91 -4.93 -3.63
C TRP A 91 -9.70 -4.76 -2.31
N GLU A 92 -9.86 -3.52 -1.83
CA GLU A 92 -10.65 -3.18 -0.64
C GLU A 92 -12.11 -3.67 -0.76
N LYS A 93 -12.79 -3.39 -1.87
CA LYS A 93 -14.19 -3.79 -2.10
C LYS A 93 -14.34 -5.31 -2.12
N VAL A 94 -13.39 -6.03 -2.72
CA VAL A 94 -13.40 -7.50 -2.80
C VAL A 94 -13.22 -8.13 -1.42
N GLN A 95 -12.33 -7.55 -0.60
CA GLN A 95 -12.07 -8.06 0.74
C GLN A 95 -13.08 -7.56 1.78
N GLY A 96 -13.96 -6.63 1.42
CA GLY A 96 -14.88 -5.99 2.37
C GLY A 96 -14.17 -5.12 3.42
N LEU A 97 -12.98 -4.62 3.10
CA LEU A 97 -12.11 -3.92 4.05
C LEU A 97 -12.19 -2.40 3.87
N LYS A 98 -12.11 -1.68 4.98
CA LYS A 98 -11.94 -0.22 4.97
C LYS A 98 -10.45 0.11 5.01
N PRO A 99 -9.93 0.98 4.14
CA PRO A 99 -8.52 1.35 4.19
C PRO A 99 -8.18 2.12 5.46
N PHE A 100 -6.98 1.91 5.98
CA PHE A 100 -6.32 2.92 6.80
C PHE A 100 -5.82 4.03 5.89
N LYS A 101 -5.94 5.28 6.32
CA LYS A 101 -5.44 6.43 5.56
C LYS A 101 -4.60 7.32 6.45
N ALA A 102 -3.51 7.84 5.91
CA ALA A 102 -2.59 8.72 6.63
C ALA A 102 -2.14 9.92 5.81
N VAL A 103 -1.45 10.81 6.52
CA VAL A 103 -0.46 11.71 5.94
C VAL A 103 0.87 10.97 5.83
N LEU A 104 1.43 10.91 4.62
CA LEU A 104 2.70 10.22 4.35
C LEU A 104 3.88 11.19 4.35
N ALA A 105 5.02 10.72 4.85
CA ALA A 105 6.31 11.26 4.48
C ALA A 105 6.76 10.57 3.19
N GLY A 106 6.70 11.27 2.07
CA GLY A 106 7.27 10.82 0.81
C GLY A 106 8.77 10.56 0.96
N GLN A 107 9.31 9.72 0.09
CA GLN A 107 10.72 9.31 0.13
C GLN A 107 11.71 10.49 -0.08
N HIS A 108 11.20 11.63 -0.56
CA HIS A 108 11.94 12.88 -0.79
C HIS A 108 11.47 14.05 0.11
N GLY A 109 10.71 13.77 1.17
CA GLY A 109 10.20 14.81 2.08
C GLY A 109 8.88 15.45 1.64
N GLU A 110 8.31 15.06 0.50
CA GLU A 110 6.97 15.50 0.09
C GLU A 110 5.90 14.96 1.05
N ILE A 111 4.93 15.80 1.44
CA ILE A 111 3.85 15.35 2.30
C ILE A 111 2.56 15.17 1.50
N GLN A 112 2.05 13.94 1.47
CA GLN A 112 0.79 13.61 0.81
C GLN A 112 -0.29 13.27 1.85
N SER A 113 -1.43 13.96 1.79
CA SER A 113 -2.56 13.72 2.70
C SER A 113 -3.53 12.68 2.16
N ASN A 114 -4.24 12.00 3.06
CA ASN A 114 -5.35 11.08 2.75
C ASN A 114 -4.96 9.89 1.84
N ILE A 115 -3.71 9.42 1.95
CA ILE A 115 -3.21 8.28 1.18
C ILE A 115 -3.49 6.98 1.93
N ARG A 116 -3.81 5.93 1.18
CA ARG A 116 -4.00 4.58 1.71
C ARG A 116 -2.70 4.05 2.31
N VAL A 117 -2.83 3.39 3.44
CA VAL A 117 -1.71 2.82 4.16
C VAL A 117 -1.63 1.33 3.90
N ALA A 118 -0.41 0.85 3.75
CA ALA A 118 -0.09 -0.56 3.64
C ALA A 118 1.28 -0.85 4.24
N THR A 119 1.57 -2.14 4.40
CA THR A 119 2.88 -2.62 4.86
C THR A 119 4.03 -2.02 4.04
N GLY A 120 5.00 -1.45 4.73
CA GLY A 120 6.17 -0.80 4.15
C GLY A 120 6.02 0.67 3.81
N VAL A 121 4.90 1.31 4.16
CA VAL A 121 4.69 2.74 3.99
C VAL A 121 5.12 3.51 5.25
N ALA A 122 5.76 4.67 5.07
CA ALA A 122 6.11 5.59 6.15
C ALA A 122 4.99 6.64 6.37
N VAL A 123 4.50 6.74 7.59
CA VAL A 123 3.39 7.60 8.01
C VAL A 123 3.87 8.59 9.06
N LEU A 124 3.18 9.73 9.16
CA LEU A 124 3.46 10.77 10.14
C LEU A 124 2.45 10.73 11.28
N LEU A 125 2.95 10.67 12.51
CA LEU A 125 2.15 10.76 13.73
C LEU A 125 2.60 11.94 14.60
N ASN A 126 1.66 12.54 15.32
CA ASN A 126 2.00 13.48 16.39
C ASN A 126 2.74 12.79 17.52
N GLY A 127 3.71 13.50 18.10
CA GLY A 127 4.44 13.04 19.27
C GLY A 127 5.65 13.91 19.55
N LYS A 128 6.23 13.71 20.73
CA LYS A 128 7.50 14.33 21.13
C LYS A 128 8.56 13.26 21.22
N ASP A 129 9.78 13.61 20.85
CA ASP A 129 10.95 12.76 21.02
C ASP A 129 11.95 13.42 21.95
N ASP A 130 12.54 12.57 22.77
CA ASP A 130 13.68 12.80 23.65
C ASP A 130 15.00 12.37 23.02
N ASP A 131 14.95 11.60 21.93
CA ASP A 131 16.10 11.05 21.20
C ASP A 131 16.25 11.76 19.84
N GLU A 132 17.29 12.58 19.70
CA GLU A 132 17.59 13.35 18.48
C GLU A 132 17.87 12.47 17.25
N MET A 133 18.24 11.20 17.47
CA MET A 133 18.45 10.25 16.38
C MET A 133 17.14 9.69 15.83
N MET A 134 15.98 10.09 16.36
CA MET A 134 14.69 9.64 15.87
C MET A 134 14.19 10.52 14.71
N PRO A 135 13.89 9.94 13.53
CA PRO A 135 13.51 10.72 12.36
C PRO A 135 12.18 11.46 12.54
N ARG A 136 12.16 12.72 12.09
CA ARG A 136 11.00 13.62 12.09
C ARG A 136 10.86 14.35 10.74
N SER A 137 9.66 14.83 10.45
CA SER A 137 9.34 15.69 9.30
C SER A 137 8.26 16.69 9.71
N ASP A 138 8.48 17.98 9.53
CA ASP A 138 7.56 19.06 9.92
C ASP A 138 7.00 18.88 11.34
N ASP A 139 7.90 18.66 12.30
CA ASP A 139 7.62 18.35 13.71
C ASP A 139 6.85 17.05 14.01
N LEU A 140 6.49 16.27 12.99
CA LEU A 140 5.83 14.97 13.14
C LEU A 140 6.84 13.83 13.22
N GLN A 141 6.49 12.78 13.96
CA GLN A 141 7.29 11.56 14.06
C GLN A 141 7.09 10.70 12.82
N VAL A 142 8.19 10.18 12.27
CA VAL A 142 8.14 9.19 11.18
C VAL A 142 8.00 7.78 11.76
N TRP A 143 6.94 7.09 11.34
CA TRP A 143 6.62 5.71 11.70
C TRP A 143 6.48 4.86 10.45
N TRP A 144 6.97 3.62 10.48
CA TRP A 144 6.82 2.67 9.39
C TRP A 144 5.75 1.66 9.71
N VAL A 145 4.87 1.41 8.75
CA VAL A 145 3.85 0.37 8.85
C VAL A 145 4.51 -0.97 8.61
N THR A 146 4.56 -1.81 9.64
CA THR A 146 5.20 -3.14 9.56
C THR A 146 4.22 -4.24 9.23
N SER A 147 2.94 -4.06 9.59
CA SER A 147 1.85 -4.95 9.18
C SER A 147 0.49 -4.31 9.43
N VAL A 148 -0.51 -4.75 8.69
CA VAL A 148 -1.92 -4.45 8.97
C VAL A 148 -2.61 -5.77 9.32
N ASP A 149 -3.15 -5.85 10.54
CA ASP A 149 -3.99 -6.97 10.96
C ASP A 149 -5.45 -6.63 10.65
N TRP A 150 -5.90 -7.09 9.48
CA TRP A 150 -7.26 -6.85 8.99
C TRP A 150 -8.33 -7.55 9.83
N ASN A 151 -7.99 -8.63 10.55
CA ASN A 151 -8.94 -9.36 11.39
C ASN A 151 -9.20 -8.64 12.71
N SER A 152 -8.13 -8.11 13.32
CA SER A 152 -8.22 -7.32 14.55
C SER A 152 -8.44 -5.83 14.30
N ASP A 153 -8.59 -5.42 13.03
CA ASP A 153 -8.68 -4.03 12.59
C ASP A 153 -7.62 -3.10 13.23
N CYS A 154 -6.38 -3.59 13.22
CA CYS A 154 -5.24 -2.94 13.86
C CYS A 154 -4.09 -2.70 12.87
N ILE A 155 -3.35 -1.63 13.09
CA ILE A 155 -2.13 -1.33 12.35
C ILE A 155 -0.92 -1.37 13.28
N ASN A 156 0.12 -2.09 12.85
CA ASN A 156 1.37 -2.20 13.60
C ASN A 156 2.42 -1.30 12.96
N LEU A 157 3.03 -0.46 13.79
CA LEU A 157 4.00 0.53 13.40
C LEU A 157 5.31 0.30 14.14
N SER A 158 6.41 0.65 13.49
CA SER A 158 7.73 0.66 14.09
C SER A 158 8.48 1.94 13.74
N ARG A 159 9.34 2.38 14.64
CA ARG A 159 10.32 3.43 14.38
C ARG A 159 11.72 2.88 14.43
N TYR A 160 12.58 3.50 13.67
CA TYR A 160 13.99 3.15 13.54
C TYR A 160 14.80 4.43 13.72
N ARG A 161 15.97 4.31 14.35
CA ARG A 161 16.89 5.43 14.48
C ARG A 161 17.51 5.77 13.13
N MET A 162 17.83 7.04 12.95
CA MET A 162 18.64 7.51 11.84
C MET A 162 20.02 6.88 11.91
N ARG A 163 20.58 6.64 10.73
CA ARG A 163 21.93 6.17 10.56
C ARG A 163 22.77 7.32 10.01
N PRO A 164 23.88 7.70 10.67
CA PRO A 164 24.74 8.79 10.20
C PRO A 164 25.27 8.56 8.77
N ASP A 165 25.41 7.30 8.36
CA ASP A 165 25.94 6.85 7.07
C ASP A 165 24.85 6.54 6.03
N ALA A 166 23.56 6.65 6.38
CA ALA A 166 22.49 6.31 5.45
C ALA A 166 22.30 7.39 4.38
N ARG A 167 22.20 6.94 3.12
CA ARG A 167 21.91 7.79 1.96
C ARG A 167 20.58 8.54 2.05
N TYR A 168 19.61 7.97 2.76
CA TYR A 168 18.28 8.54 2.94
C TYR A 168 17.98 8.71 4.43
N PRO A 169 17.29 9.80 4.83
CA PRO A 169 17.06 10.12 6.25
C PRO A 169 16.14 9.10 6.94
N PHE A 170 15.32 8.38 6.16
CA PHE A 170 14.38 7.39 6.68
C PHE A 170 14.81 5.99 6.24
N SER A 171 15.28 5.19 7.20
CA SER A 171 15.69 3.80 6.99
C SER A 171 14.94 2.87 7.95
N ARG A 172 14.81 1.60 7.57
CA ARG A 172 14.18 0.53 8.36
C ARG A 172 15.05 -0.73 8.48
N ASN A 173 16.36 -0.57 8.28
CA ASN A 173 17.29 -1.69 8.12
C ASN A 173 17.80 -2.29 9.44
N ASP A 174 17.43 -1.71 10.59
CA ASP A 174 17.88 -2.11 11.91
C ASP A 174 16.73 -2.66 12.79
N ALA A 175 17.06 -3.08 14.01
CA ALA A 175 16.05 -3.37 15.01
C ALA A 175 15.21 -2.13 15.31
N PRO A 176 13.87 -2.26 15.41
CA PRO A 176 13.00 -1.13 15.70
C PRO A 176 13.26 -0.61 17.12
N ALA A 177 13.45 0.71 17.24
CA ALA A 177 13.66 1.38 18.51
C ALA A 177 12.35 1.52 19.32
N ARG A 178 11.23 1.73 18.62
CA ARG A 178 9.88 1.79 19.21
C ARG A 178 8.90 1.02 18.34
N ARG A 179 7.88 0.44 18.97
CA ARG A 179 6.78 -0.27 18.32
C ARG A 179 5.47 0.25 18.88
N LEU A 180 4.46 0.31 18.02
CA LEU A 180 3.12 0.76 18.38
C LEU A 180 2.11 -0.11 17.64
N LYS A 181 1.06 -0.50 18.34
CA LYS A 181 -0.12 -1.15 17.74
C LYS A 181 -1.30 -0.24 18.00
N LEU A 182 -1.96 0.19 16.93
CA LEU A 182 -3.12 1.08 17.01
C LEU A 182 -4.35 0.34 16.51
N SER A 183 -5.44 0.42 17.26
CA SER A 183 -6.76 0.08 16.72
C SER A 183 -7.17 1.13 15.69
N ARG A 184 -8.21 0.86 14.89
CA ARG A 184 -8.76 1.87 13.98
C ARG A 184 -9.21 3.15 14.69
N GLY A 185 -9.82 3.03 15.87
CA GLY A 185 -10.24 4.19 16.66
C GLY A 185 -9.04 5.05 17.07
N ASP A 186 -7.98 4.42 17.60
CA ASP A 186 -6.76 5.13 18.00
C ASP A 186 -6.06 5.75 16.78
N TRP A 187 -6.05 5.04 15.65
CA TRP A 187 -5.50 5.53 14.40
C TRP A 187 -6.21 6.80 13.92
N GLU A 188 -7.55 6.79 13.89
CA GLU A 188 -8.35 7.93 13.45
C GLU A 188 -8.15 9.14 14.37
N ALA A 189 -8.03 8.92 15.69
CA ALA A 189 -7.69 9.97 16.64
C ALA A 189 -6.32 10.60 16.33
N HIS A 190 -5.29 9.78 16.13
CA HIS A 190 -3.97 10.28 15.73
C HIS A 190 -3.99 11.07 14.42
N MET A 191 -4.78 10.62 13.43
CA MET A 191 -4.88 11.33 12.14
C MET A 191 -5.60 12.67 12.27
N ALA A 192 -6.60 12.77 13.14
CA ALA A 192 -7.27 14.04 13.44
C ALA A 192 -6.29 15.04 14.06
N ASP A 193 -5.48 14.60 15.02
CA ASP A 193 -4.47 15.47 15.65
C ASP A 193 -3.42 15.95 14.64
N VAL A 194 -2.99 15.08 13.70
CA VAL A 194 -2.04 15.43 12.64
C VAL A 194 -2.62 16.47 11.68
N ALA A 195 -3.91 16.37 11.34
CA ALA A 195 -4.58 17.37 10.52
C ALA A 195 -4.61 18.74 11.23
N ILE A 196 -4.96 18.77 12.52
CA ILE A 196 -4.98 19.99 13.34
C ILE A 196 -3.58 20.63 13.40
N ALA A 197 -2.54 19.83 13.63
CA ALA A 197 -1.17 20.33 13.69
C ALA A 197 -0.73 21.01 12.39
N LYS A 198 -1.12 20.45 11.24
CA LYS A 198 -0.80 21.03 9.93
C LYS A 198 -1.52 22.34 9.65
N ASP A 199 -2.80 22.44 10.03
CA ASP A 199 -3.58 23.66 9.85
C ASP A 199 -3.00 24.80 10.69
N ALA A 200 -2.56 24.50 11.93
CA ALA A 200 -1.90 25.47 12.80
C ALA A 200 -0.57 25.97 12.22
N SER A 201 0.28 25.07 11.71
CA SER A 201 1.55 25.45 11.07
C SER A 201 1.35 26.27 9.80
N SER A 202 0.27 26.03 9.05
CA SER A 202 -0.05 26.77 7.83
C SER A 202 -0.60 28.18 8.09
N GLN A 203 -1.14 28.44 9.29
CA GLN A 203 -1.61 29.78 9.70
C GLN A 203 -0.52 30.63 10.36
N ALA A 204 0.58 30.01 10.78
CA ALA A 204 1.71 30.67 11.44
C ALA A 204 2.84 31.07 10.47
N ALA A 205 2.77 30.66 9.20
CA ALA A 205 3.72 30.96 8.13
C ALA A 205 3.18 32.05 7.20
#